data_AF-A0A559GCJ8-F1
#
_entry.id   AF-A0A559GCJ8-F1
#
_cell.length_a   1.000
_cell.length_b   1.000
_cell.length_c   1.000
_cell.angle_alpha   90.00
_cell.angle_beta   90.00
_cell.angle_gamma   90.00
#
_symmetry.space_group_name_H-M   'P 1'
#
loop_
_entity.id
_entity.type
_entity.pdbx_description
1 polymer ?
#
loop_
_entity_poly.entity_id
_entity_poly.type
_entity_poly.pdbx_seq_one_letter_code
_entity_poly.pdbx_strand_id
1 'polypeptide(L)'
;TSYSQNIIQASTLASIEGSMSKRKVAIVESVQWFEKDGTHQDAFLNKASQEHIFHMLDNDKISKETKEKLINRIIEITKGNKQQNDIYKKYKSYFIDGRGTIVDKKLLEFDKAMYSFKLKQTFYQKHAKSDYPSLGDKTPDYDWEKMTNRFVEEVKKKTDNNDYAVDNNYYNTYLKDRYASLKDSNKDLSYLESPEYSDMELFLTVAKELGIEVEVIIFPVNGKWNDYTGVSREMREKTYKKIEDVAKSHGATVLNYGNREYDDYFLFDVMHVGVKGWMEVEKELYKFANQAN
;
A
#
# COMPACT_ATOMS: atom_id res chain seq x y z
N THR A 1 5.31 -3.93 3.23
CA THR A 1 5.52 -5.31 2.72
C THR A 1 5.07 -5.39 1.27
N SER A 2 5.68 -6.23 0.44
CA SER A 2 5.27 -6.39 -0.97
C SER A 2 3.81 -6.84 -1.07
N TYR A 3 3.11 -6.33 -2.09
CA TYR A 3 1.72 -6.66 -2.44
C TYR A 3 0.65 -6.40 -1.37
N SER A 4 0.89 -5.46 -0.44
CA SER A 4 -0.12 -5.00 0.52
C SER A 4 -0.92 -3.82 -0.04
N GLN A 5 -1.79 -4.13 -1.02
CA GLN A 5 -2.63 -3.20 -1.78
C GLN A 5 -3.85 -2.68 -1.03
N ASN A 6 -4.59 -1.75 -1.63
CA ASN A 6 -5.61 -0.92 -0.97
C ASN A 6 -6.70 -1.71 -0.27
N ILE A 7 -7.17 -2.83 -0.84
CA ILE A 7 -8.21 -3.65 -0.22
C ILE A 7 -7.80 -4.23 1.16
N ILE A 8 -6.52 -4.55 1.33
CA ILE A 8 -5.94 -5.01 2.60
C ILE A 8 -5.82 -3.84 3.57
N GLN A 9 -5.39 -2.68 3.07
CA GLN A 9 -5.24 -1.46 3.88
C GLN A 9 -6.60 -0.96 4.38
N ALA A 10 -7.66 -1.03 3.57
CA ALA A 10 -9.01 -0.65 3.94
C ALA A 10 -9.51 -1.49 5.13
N SER A 11 -9.32 -2.81 5.05
CA SER A 11 -9.68 -3.74 6.12
C SER A 11 -8.88 -3.46 7.40
N THR A 12 -7.59 -3.16 7.25
CA THR A 12 -6.69 -2.88 8.38
C THR A 12 -7.07 -1.57 9.06
N LEU A 13 -7.26 -0.49 8.30
CA LEU A 13 -7.62 0.83 8.81
C LEU A 13 -8.89 0.77 9.67
N ALA A 14 -9.96 0.21 9.12
CA ALA A 14 -11.23 0.06 9.84
C ALA A 14 -11.12 -0.80 11.10
N SER A 15 -10.24 -1.80 11.09
CA SER A 15 -10.02 -2.68 12.23
C SER A 15 -9.23 -2.03 13.37
N ILE A 16 -8.31 -1.11 13.07
CA ILE A 16 -7.38 -0.54 14.08
C ILE A 16 -7.75 0.88 14.50
N GLU A 17 -8.74 1.50 13.85
CA GLU A 17 -9.07 2.92 14.03
C GLU A 17 -9.32 3.31 15.50
N GLY A 18 -9.92 2.43 16.30
CA GLY A 18 -10.18 2.68 17.72
C GLY A 18 -8.92 2.81 18.58
N SER A 19 -7.76 2.38 18.07
CA SER A 19 -6.45 2.52 18.73
C SER A 19 -5.66 3.72 18.21
N MET A 20 -6.16 4.45 17.21
CA MET A 20 -5.44 5.58 16.61
C MET A 20 -5.61 6.84 17.46
N SER A 21 -4.50 7.35 18.00
CA SER A 21 -4.48 8.61 18.75
C SER A 21 -4.54 9.85 17.85
N LYS A 22 -4.04 9.75 16.62
CA LYS A 22 -4.16 10.78 15.58
C LYS A 22 -5.08 10.29 14.47
N ARG A 23 -6.00 11.12 14.00
CA ARG A 23 -6.91 10.81 12.89
C ARG A 23 -6.29 11.18 11.53
N LYS A 24 -5.04 10.74 11.32
CA LYS A 24 -4.26 11.02 10.11
C LYS A 24 -3.56 9.76 9.63
N VAL A 25 -3.58 9.51 8.33
CA VAL A 25 -2.88 8.40 7.67
C VAL A 25 -2.21 8.90 6.42
N ALA A 26 -0.96 8.49 6.20
CA ALA A 26 -0.34 8.58 4.89
C ALA A 26 -0.31 7.20 4.25
N ILE A 27 -0.65 7.14 2.97
CA ILE A 27 -0.61 5.91 2.16
C ILE A 27 0.22 6.14 0.91
N VAL A 28 1.08 5.17 0.59
CA VAL A 28 1.87 5.17 -0.64
C VAL A 28 1.13 4.39 -1.70
N GLU A 29 0.88 5.03 -2.84
CA GLU A 29 0.33 4.41 -4.05
C GLU A 29 1.47 4.09 -5.01
N SER A 30 1.73 2.79 -5.13
CA SER A 30 2.69 2.27 -6.11
C SER A 30 1.99 2.06 -7.45
N VAL A 31 2.50 2.67 -8.52
CA VAL A 31 1.87 2.58 -9.85
C VAL A 31 1.74 1.14 -10.35
N GLN A 32 2.67 0.26 -9.98
CA GLN A 32 2.62 -1.15 -10.36
C GLN A 32 1.48 -1.94 -9.69
N TRP A 33 0.77 -1.36 -8.72
CA TRP A 33 -0.44 -1.98 -8.18
C TRP A 33 -1.62 -1.89 -9.13
N PHE A 34 -1.61 -0.90 -10.02
CA PHE A 34 -2.69 -0.62 -10.97
C PHE A 34 -2.55 -1.42 -12.27
N GLU A 35 -1.95 -2.61 -12.21
CA GLU A 35 -1.97 -3.55 -13.34
C GLU A 35 -3.38 -4.06 -13.62
N LYS A 36 -3.60 -4.56 -14.83
CA LYS A 36 -4.92 -4.96 -15.34
C LYS A 36 -5.67 -5.93 -14.43
N ASP A 37 -4.96 -6.87 -13.82
CA ASP A 37 -5.56 -7.89 -12.95
C ASP A 37 -5.66 -7.43 -11.48
N GLY A 38 -5.05 -6.29 -11.13
CA GLY A 38 -5.00 -5.75 -9.77
C GLY A 38 -4.31 -6.71 -8.79
N THR A 39 -4.88 -6.87 -7.59
CA THR A 39 -4.31 -7.75 -6.56
C THR A 39 -4.28 -9.22 -6.98
N HIS A 40 -3.09 -9.80 -7.02
CA HIS A 40 -2.93 -11.26 -7.18
C HIS A 40 -3.52 -12.03 -6.00
N GLN A 41 -4.25 -13.10 -6.28
CA GLN A 41 -4.89 -13.94 -5.25
C GLN A 41 -3.90 -14.48 -4.22
N ASP A 42 -2.77 -15.04 -4.65
CA ASP A 42 -1.78 -15.61 -3.73
C ASP A 42 -1.16 -14.55 -2.81
N ALA A 43 -0.94 -13.35 -3.35
CA ALA A 43 -0.47 -12.23 -2.57
C ALA A 43 -1.51 -11.79 -1.53
N PHE A 44 -2.78 -11.69 -1.92
CA PHE A 44 -3.88 -11.40 -0.99
C PHE A 44 -3.97 -12.46 0.10
N LEU A 45 -3.97 -13.75 -0.26
CA LEU A 45 -4.07 -14.86 0.71
C LEU A 45 -2.90 -14.89 1.70
N ASN A 46 -1.72 -14.43 1.29
CA ASN A 46 -0.56 -14.31 2.17
C ASN A 46 -0.63 -13.12 3.13
N LYS A 47 -1.27 -12.01 2.73
CA LYS A 47 -1.22 -10.72 3.43
C LYS A 47 -2.50 -10.35 4.17
N ALA A 48 -3.66 -10.80 3.69
CA ALA A 48 -4.94 -10.46 4.27
C ALA A 48 -5.11 -11.09 5.65
N SER A 49 -5.46 -10.27 6.63
CA SER A 49 -5.79 -10.73 7.97
C SER A 49 -7.29 -10.97 8.07
N GLN A 50 -7.68 -12.21 8.33
CA GLN A 50 -9.07 -12.57 8.59
C GLN A 50 -9.62 -11.80 9.80
N GLU A 51 -8.77 -11.49 10.79
CA GLU A 51 -9.14 -10.68 11.96
C GLU A 51 -9.45 -9.23 11.58
N HIS A 52 -8.65 -8.61 10.71
CA HIS A 52 -8.93 -7.25 10.25
C HIS A 52 -10.19 -7.17 9.39
N ILE A 53 -10.41 -8.16 8.52
CA ILE A 53 -11.63 -8.22 7.70
C ILE A 53 -12.87 -8.39 8.58
N PHE A 54 -12.83 -9.27 9.59
CA PHE A 54 -13.92 -9.43 10.53
C PHE A 54 -14.25 -8.12 11.26
N HIS A 55 -13.23 -7.45 11.80
CA HIS A 55 -13.43 -6.19 12.53
C HIS A 55 -13.87 -5.03 11.65
N MET A 56 -13.44 -4.98 10.39
CA MET A 56 -13.97 -4.02 9.42
C MET A 56 -15.49 -4.21 9.23
N LEU A 57 -15.95 -5.46 9.11
CA LEU A 57 -17.38 -5.76 8.93
C LEU A 57 -18.21 -5.54 10.20
N ASP A 58 -17.62 -5.73 11.38
CA ASP A 58 -18.27 -5.49 12.68
C ASP A 58 -18.23 -4.01 13.12
N ASN A 59 -17.42 -3.16 12.48
CA ASN A 59 -17.28 -1.75 12.83
C ASN A 59 -18.57 -0.95 12.52
N ASP A 60 -19.22 -0.41 13.54
CA ASP A 60 -20.51 0.29 13.45
C ASP A 60 -20.44 1.68 12.78
N LYS A 61 -19.25 2.26 12.70
CA LYS A 61 -19.00 3.54 12.00
C LYS A 61 -18.94 3.38 10.48
N ILE A 62 -18.77 2.16 9.98
CA ILE A 62 -18.69 1.87 8.55
C ILE A 62 -20.07 1.52 8.02
N SER A 63 -20.45 2.15 6.90
CA SER A 63 -21.75 1.94 6.28
C SER A 63 -21.93 0.52 5.75
N LYS A 64 -23.18 0.04 5.72
CA LYS A 64 -23.51 -1.27 5.14
C LYS A 64 -23.06 -1.37 3.67
N GLU A 65 -23.21 -0.30 2.91
CA GLU A 65 -22.81 -0.25 1.49
C GLU A 65 -21.29 -0.45 1.33
N THR A 66 -20.49 0.27 2.12
CA THR A 66 -19.01 0.13 2.09
C THR A 66 -18.57 -1.27 2.50
N LYS A 67 -19.18 -1.85 3.55
CA LYS A 67 -18.94 -3.25 3.96
C LYS A 67 -19.29 -4.23 2.85
N GLU A 68 -20.41 -4.03 2.17
CA GLU A 68 -20.86 -4.90 1.08
C GLU A 68 -19.91 -4.86 -0.11
N LYS A 69 -19.50 -3.67 -0.55
CA LYS A 69 -18.51 -3.53 -1.65
C LYS A 69 -17.20 -4.22 -1.30
N LEU A 70 -16.69 -3.99 -0.09
CA LEU A 70 -15.43 -4.60 0.38
C LEU A 70 -15.53 -6.14 0.42
N ILE A 71 -16.58 -6.71 1.03
CA ILE A 71 -16.66 -8.18 1.15
C ILE A 71 -16.91 -8.86 -0.21
N ASN A 72 -17.65 -8.22 -1.12
CA ASN A 72 -17.83 -8.73 -2.48
C ASN A 72 -16.50 -8.78 -3.23
N ARG A 73 -15.68 -7.73 -3.12
CA ARG A 73 -14.35 -7.69 -3.70
C ARG A 73 -13.43 -8.77 -3.13
N ILE A 74 -13.42 -8.96 -1.81
CA ILE A 74 -12.64 -10.04 -1.16
C ILE A 74 -13.10 -11.43 -1.63
N ILE A 75 -14.42 -11.66 -1.76
CA ILE A 75 -14.96 -12.91 -2.31
C ILE A 75 -14.52 -13.11 -3.77
N GLU A 76 -14.47 -12.06 -4.57
CA GLU A 76 -13.98 -12.14 -5.95
C GLU A 76 -12.49 -12.52 -6.00
N ILE A 77 -11.63 -11.81 -5.26
CA ILE A 77 -10.19 -12.07 -5.19
C ILE A 77 -9.92 -13.52 -4.75
N THR A 78 -10.72 -14.05 -3.83
CA THR A 78 -10.52 -15.37 -3.24
C THR A 78 -11.25 -16.51 -3.96
N LYS A 79 -11.89 -16.28 -5.11
CA LYS A 79 -12.70 -17.28 -5.83
C LYS A 79 -11.99 -18.61 -6.13
N GLY A 80 -10.66 -18.59 -6.24
CA GLY A 80 -9.81 -19.76 -6.51
C GLY A 80 -9.40 -20.55 -5.27
N ASN A 81 -9.64 -20.00 -4.06
CA ASN A 81 -9.37 -20.67 -2.79
C ASN A 81 -10.70 -20.92 -2.05
N LYS A 82 -11.28 -22.10 -2.26
CA LYS A 82 -12.59 -22.46 -1.70
C LYS A 82 -12.68 -22.26 -0.19
N GLN A 83 -11.66 -22.69 0.55
CA GLN A 83 -11.66 -22.61 2.02
C GLN A 83 -11.80 -21.17 2.51
N GLN A 84 -11.00 -20.24 1.99
CA GLN A 84 -11.05 -18.84 2.42
C GLN A 84 -12.27 -18.13 1.84
N ASN A 85 -12.67 -18.49 0.61
CA ASN A 85 -13.86 -17.94 -0.02
C ASN A 85 -15.14 -18.26 0.76
N ASP A 86 -15.27 -19.49 1.26
CA ASP A 86 -16.42 -19.93 2.05
C ASP A 86 -16.51 -19.18 3.39
N ILE A 87 -15.37 -18.86 4.01
CA ILE A 87 -15.31 -18.00 5.20
C ILE A 87 -15.87 -16.61 4.90
N TYR A 88 -15.41 -15.97 3.81
CA TYR A 88 -15.86 -14.62 3.46
C TYR A 88 -17.33 -14.58 3.00
N LYS A 89 -17.83 -15.64 2.37
CA LYS A 89 -19.26 -15.81 2.10
C LYS A 89 -20.08 -15.94 3.39
N LYS A 90 -19.59 -16.67 4.40
CA LYS A 90 -20.22 -16.74 5.73
C LYS A 90 -20.24 -15.36 6.39
N TYR A 91 -19.16 -14.59 6.28
CA TYR A 91 -19.11 -13.20 6.78
C TYR A 91 -20.13 -12.31 6.07
N LYS A 92 -20.23 -12.37 4.74
CA LYS A 92 -21.27 -11.63 3.98
C LYS A 92 -22.69 -12.02 4.43
N SER A 93 -22.98 -13.31 4.53
CA SER A 93 -24.28 -13.82 4.97
C SER A 93 -24.69 -13.23 6.33
N TYR A 94 -23.74 -13.17 7.26
CA TYR A 94 -23.98 -12.65 8.60
C TYR A 94 -24.08 -11.12 8.65
N PHE A 95 -23.04 -10.40 8.20
CA PHE A 95 -22.92 -8.94 8.37
C PHE A 95 -23.74 -8.12 7.37
N ILE A 96 -24.00 -8.66 6.17
CA ILE A 96 -24.65 -7.90 5.08
C ILE A 96 -26.06 -8.40 4.83
N ASP A 97 -26.23 -9.71 4.64
CA ASP A 97 -27.51 -10.28 4.23
C ASP A 97 -28.50 -10.42 5.41
N GLY A 98 -28.03 -10.27 6.65
CA GLY A 98 -28.83 -10.49 7.86
C GLY A 98 -29.25 -11.96 8.02
N ARG A 99 -28.60 -12.87 7.29
CA ARG A 99 -28.84 -14.31 7.32
C ARG A 99 -27.93 -14.92 8.39
N GLY A 100 -28.36 -14.79 9.63
CA GLY A 100 -27.68 -15.35 10.80
C GLY A 100 -28.44 -15.08 12.10
N THR A 101 -28.28 -15.96 13.07
CA THR A 101 -28.85 -15.85 14.42
C THR A 101 -27.83 -15.22 15.39
N ILE A 102 -28.27 -14.90 16.61
CA ILE A 102 -27.37 -14.51 17.70
C ILE A 102 -26.35 -15.63 18.00
N VAL A 103 -26.73 -16.90 17.78
CA VAL A 103 -25.83 -18.05 17.96
C VAL A 103 -24.73 -18.03 16.91
N ASP A 104 -25.05 -17.69 15.65
CA ASP A 104 -24.07 -17.57 14.59
C ASP A 104 -23.06 -16.45 14.86
N LYS A 105 -23.50 -15.33 15.45
CA LYS A 105 -22.59 -14.27 15.92
C LYS A 105 -21.59 -14.81 16.93
N LYS A 106 -22.08 -15.48 17.98
CA LYS A 106 -21.24 -16.01 19.06
C LYS A 106 -20.26 -17.07 18.54
N LEU A 107 -20.68 -17.90 17.58
CA LEU A 107 -19.81 -18.87 16.93
C LEU A 107 -18.71 -18.17 16.13
N LEU A 108 -19.04 -17.14 15.35
CA LEU A 108 -18.06 -16.35 14.61
C LEU A 108 -17.07 -15.64 15.54
N GLU A 109 -17.56 -15.04 16.62
CA GLU A 109 -16.73 -14.39 17.65
C GLU A 109 -15.80 -15.40 18.34
N PHE A 110 -16.29 -16.60 18.64
CA PHE A 110 -15.50 -17.67 19.24
C PHE A 110 -14.43 -18.21 18.28
N ASP A 111 -14.79 -18.51 17.02
CA ASP A 111 -13.87 -18.94 15.97
C ASP A 111 -12.74 -17.91 15.79
N LYS A 112 -13.12 -16.62 15.77
CA LYS A 112 -12.20 -15.49 15.70
C LYS A 112 -11.29 -15.42 16.92
N ALA A 113 -11.85 -15.53 18.14
CA ALA A 113 -11.06 -15.50 19.37
C ALA A 113 -10.02 -16.63 19.41
N MET A 114 -10.41 -17.84 19.00
CA MET A 114 -9.51 -18.99 18.87
C MET A 114 -8.41 -18.75 17.82
N TYR A 115 -8.77 -18.17 16.67
CA TYR A 115 -7.82 -17.80 15.63
C TYR A 115 -6.80 -16.75 16.11
N SER A 116 -7.28 -15.64 16.70
CA SER A 116 -6.43 -14.59 17.27
C SER A 116 -5.53 -15.12 18.38
N PHE A 117 -6.02 -16.02 19.23
CA PHE A 117 -5.20 -16.66 20.26
C PHE A 117 -4.05 -17.46 19.65
N LYS A 118 -4.32 -18.32 18.66
CA LYS A 118 -3.29 -19.10 17.95
C LYS A 118 -2.25 -18.20 17.29
N LEU A 119 -2.67 -17.10 16.67
CA LEU A 119 -1.77 -16.11 16.07
C LEU A 119 -0.86 -15.47 17.11
N LYS A 120 -1.41 -14.97 18.22
CA LYS A 120 -0.64 -14.33 19.30
C LYS A 120 0.33 -15.30 19.95
N GLN A 121 -0.10 -16.54 20.19
CA GLN A 121 0.78 -17.60 20.70
C GLN A 121 1.95 -17.88 19.76
N THR A 122 1.68 -18.01 18.46
CA THR A 122 2.72 -18.23 17.44
C THR A 122 3.69 -17.07 17.37
N PHE A 123 3.19 -15.83 17.42
CA PHE A 123 4.01 -14.62 17.42
C PHE A 123 4.95 -14.57 18.62
N TYR A 124 4.43 -14.86 19.82
CA TYR A 124 5.20 -14.94 21.05
C TYR A 124 6.28 -16.03 20.98
N GLN A 125 5.91 -17.24 20.54
CA GLN A 125 6.85 -18.36 20.43
C GLN A 125 7.97 -18.09 19.42
N LYS A 126 7.66 -17.44 18.30
CA LYS A 126 8.64 -17.12 17.26
C LYS A 126 9.60 -15.98 17.63
N HIS A 127 9.42 -15.32 18.79
CA HIS A 127 10.16 -14.11 19.15
C HIS A 127 10.22 -13.11 17.99
N ALA A 128 9.11 -13.00 17.25
CA ALA A 128 9.07 -12.33 15.96
C ALA A 128 9.18 -10.80 16.04
N LYS A 129 9.42 -10.25 17.25
CA LYS A 129 9.56 -8.82 17.50
C LYS A 129 10.83 -8.56 18.28
N SER A 130 11.68 -7.70 17.72
CA SER A 130 12.76 -7.07 18.48
C SER A 130 12.16 -6.04 19.44
N ASP A 131 12.78 -5.86 20.61
CA ASP A 131 12.40 -4.81 21.55
C ASP A 131 12.71 -3.44 20.94
N TYR A 132 11.69 -2.80 20.36
CA TYR A 132 11.74 -1.41 19.94
C TYR A 132 11.01 -0.55 20.97
N PRO A 133 11.57 0.61 21.35
CA PRO A 133 10.88 1.52 22.25
C PRO A 133 9.56 1.99 21.63
N SER A 134 8.53 2.15 22.46
CA SER A 134 7.20 2.63 22.02
C SER A 134 7.19 4.12 21.67
N LEU A 135 8.22 4.85 22.11
CA LEU A 135 8.45 6.27 21.86
C LEU A 135 9.89 6.42 21.35
N GLY A 136 10.04 7.12 20.22
CA GLY A 136 11.35 7.58 19.78
C GLY A 136 11.78 8.84 20.52
N ASP A 137 13.05 9.20 20.37
CA ASP A 137 13.55 10.49 20.84
C ASP A 137 12.83 11.64 20.13
N LYS A 138 12.86 12.83 20.76
CA LYS A 138 12.33 14.05 20.14
C LYS A 138 13.06 14.27 18.81
N THR A 139 12.30 14.35 17.72
CA THR A 139 12.86 14.63 16.39
C THR A 139 13.66 15.93 16.43
N PRO A 140 14.97 15.90 16.14
CA PRO A 140 15.77 17.12 16.08
C PRO A 140 15.36 17.97 14.89
N ASP A 141 15.73 19.25 14.92
CA ASP A 141 15.56 20.11 13.76
C ASP A 141 16.60 19.72 12.70
N TYR A 142 16.13 19.15 11.59
CA TYR A 142 16.99 18.64 10.53
C TYR A 142 17.26 19.71 9.50
N ASP A 143 18.54 19.89 9.17
CA ASP A 143 18.94 20.48 7.89
C ASP A 143 18.73 19.43 6.79
N TRP A 144 17.50 19.40 6.27
CA TRP A 144 17.06 18.45 5.24
C TRP A 144 17.94 18.49 4.00
N GLU A 145 18.42 19.66 3.60
CA GLU A 145 19.28 19.82 2.42
C GLU A 145 20.66 19.20 2.66
N LYS A 146 21.32 19.57 3.78
CA LYS A 146 22.61 19.00 4.15
C LYS A 146 22.56 17.49 4.31
N MET A 147 21.49 16.97 4.91
CA MET A 147 21.30 15.53 5.10
C MET A 147 21.07 14.82 3.76
N THR A 148 20.23 15.38 2.88
CA THR A 148 19.99 14.85 1.54
C THR A 148 21.30 14.79 0.75
N ASN A 149 22.07 15.87 0.72
CA ASN A 149 23.35 15.93 0.02
C ASN A 149 24.32 14.86 0.55
N ARG A 150 24.41 14.70 1.87
CA ARG A 150 25.26 13.66 2.48
C ARG A 150 24.87 12.25 2.01
N PHE A 151 23.59 11.90 2.07
CA PHE A 151 23.14 10.55 1.66
C PHE A 151 23.25 10.33 0.15
N VAL A 152 23.02 11.36 -0.66
CA VAL A 152 23.24 11.29 -2.11
C VAL A 152 24.71 10.98 -2.44
N GLU A 153 25.67 11.62 -1.76
CA GLU A 153 27.10 11.33 -1.95
C GLU A 153 27.50 9.92 -1.51
N GLU A 154 26.79 9.32 -0.56
CA GLU A 154 27.00 7.93 -0.16
C GLU A 154 26.48 6.93 -1.20
N VAL A 155 25.28 7.17 -1.76
CA VAL A 155 24.69 6.25 -2.76
C VAL A 155 25.34 6.36 -4.12
N LYS A 156 25.87 7.54 -4.51
CA LYS A 156 26.65 7.71 -5.76
C LYS A 156 27.75 6.67 -5.93
N LYS A 157 28.44 6.33 -4.84
CA LYS A 157 29.52 5.33 -4.79
C LYS A 157 29.03 3.89 -4.98
N LYS A 158 27.71 3.67 -4.98
CA LYS A 158 27.04 2.38 -5.09
C LYS A 158 26.14 2.30 -6.33
N THR A 159 26.18 3.29 -7.21
CA THR A 159 25.33 3.39 -8.42
C THR A 159 26.18 3.79 -9.63
N ASP A 160 27.43 3.34 -9.70
CA ASP A 160 28.43 3.75 -10.68
C ASP A 160 28.65 2.72 -11.82
N ASN A 161 27.87 1.64 -11.84
CA ASN A 161 27.98 0.58 -12.85
C ASN A 161 26.87 0.59 -13.91
N ASN A 162 25.98 1.59 -13.91
CA ASN A 162 24.84 1.69 -14.83
C ASN A 162 24.37 3.16 -15.00
N ASP A 163 23.65 3.42 -16.10
CA ASP A 163 23.18 4.78 -16.45
C ASP A 163 21.84 5.17 -15.82
N TYR A 164 21.23 4.26 -15.04
CA TYR A 164 19.90 4.42 -14.45
C TYR A 164 19.92 4.98 -13.03
N ALA A 165 21.10 5.25 -12.47
CA ALA A 165 21.31 5.61 -11.06
C ALA A 165 20.71 4.59 -10.08
N VAL A 166 20.68 3.32 -10.48
CA VAL A 166 20.20 2.19 -9.67
C VAL A 166 21.36 1.56 -8.91
N ASP A 167 21.09 1.01 -7.73
CA ASP A 167 22.08 0.29 -6.92
C ASP A 167 22.82 -0.80 -7.72
N ASN A 168 24.14 -0.85 -7.56
CA ASN A 168 25.04 -1.74 -8.28
C ASN A 168 24.67 -3.22 -8.07
N ASN A 169 24.30 -3.62 -6.85
CA ASN A 169 23.91 -4.99 -6.54
C ASN A 169 22.57 -5.33 -7.17
N TYR A 170 21.60 -4.41 -7.12
CA TYR A 170 20.33 -4.57 -7.82
C TYR A 170 20.55 -4.76 -9.33
N TYR A 171 21.34 -3.87 -9.97
CA TYR A 171 21.62 -3.94 -11.40
C TYR A 171 22.27 -5.28 -11.78
N ASN A 172 23.31 -5.70 -11.04
CA ASN A 172 24.01 -6.96 -11.29
C ASN A 172 23.11 -8.19 -11.10
N THR A 173 22.22 -8.16 -10.11
CA THR A 173 21.37 -9.31 -9.76
C THR A 173 20.18 -9.47 -10.71
N TYR A 174 19.53 -8.36 -11.07
CA TYR A 174 18.22 -8.40 -11.73
C TYR A 174 18.24 -7.94 -13.19
N LEU A 175 19.19 -7.08 -13.58
CA LEU A 175 19.15 -6.39 -14.87
C LEU A 175 20.25 -6.83 -15.83
N LYS A 176 21.49 -6.91 -15.37
CA LYS A 176 22.69 -7.07 -16.21
C LYS A 176 22.60 -8.24 -17.20
N ASP A 177 22.33 -9.44 -16.71
CA ASP A 177 22.36 -10.66 -17.54
C ASP A 177 21.18 -10.74 -18.53
N ARG A 178 20.09 -10.01 -18.25
CA ARG A 178 18.89 -9.98 -19.08
C ARG A 178 18.68 -8.68 -19.82
N TYR A 179 19.60 -7.72 -19.70
CA TYR A 179 19.44 -6.33 -20.14
C TYR A 179 18.91 -6.24 -21.58
N ALA A 180 19.60 -6.89 -22.52
CA ALA A 180 19.19 -6.89 -23.94
C ALA A 180 17.78 -7.46 -24.18
N SER A 181 17.33 -8.43 -23.37
CA SER A 181 15.99 -9.02 -23.49
C SER A 181 14.87 -8.15 -22.89
N LEU A 182 15.23 -7.16 -22.06
CA LEU A 182 14.27 -6.28 -21.39
C LEU A 182 13.91 -5.05 -22.24
N LYS A 183 14.66 -4.81 -23.33
CA LYS A 183 14.32 -3.74 -24.28
C LYS A 183 12.92 -3.96 -24.84
N ASP A 184 12.07 -2.95 -24.72
CA ASP A 184 10.66 -2.95 -25.18
C ASP A 184 9.80 -4.10 -24.60
N SER A 185 10.24 -4.76 -23.51
CA SER A 185 9.52 -5.91 -22.93
C SER A 185 8.17 -5.54 -22.32
N ASN A 186 7.98 -4.26 -21.99
CA ASN A 186 6.80 -3.71 -21.32
C ASN A 186 6.04 -2.70 -22.19
N LYS A 187 6.24 -2.70 -23.52
CA LYS A 187 5.61 -1.74 -24.44
C LYS A 187 4.07 -1.74 -24.42
N ASP A 188 3.48 -2.89 -24.11
CA ASP A 188 2.02 -3.10 -24.08
C ASP A 188 1.46 -2.97 -22.64
N LEU A 189 2.31 -2.61 -21.67
CA LEU A 189 1.91 -2.42 -20.27
C LEU A 189 1.09 -1.14 -20.12
N SER A 190 -0.03 -1.26 -19.41
CA SER A 190 -0.90 -0.13 -19.10
C SER A 190 -1.43 -0.25 -17.67
N TYR A 191 -1.42 0.87 -16.96
CA TYR A 191 -1.95 1.00 -15.61
C TYR A 191 -3.23 1.84 -15.55
N LEU A 192 -3.85 2.08 -16.70
CA LEU A 192 -5.02 2.98 -16.80
C LEU A 192 -6.32 2.26 -16.43
N GLU A 193 -6.38 0.94 -16.57
CA GLU A 193 -7.55 0.12 -16.26
C GLU A 193 -7.14 -0.96 -15.26
N SER A 194 -7.65 -0.87 -14.03
CA SER A 194 -7.33 -1.81 -12.97
C SER A 194 -8.44 -1.83 -11.91
N PRO A 195 -8.75 -3.01 -11.34
CA PRO A 195 -9.56 -3.12 -10.13
C PRO A 195 -8.98 -2.33 -8.94
N GLU A 196 -7.67 -2.06 -8.93
CA GLU A 196 -7.01 -1.36 -7.83
C GLU A 196 -7.52 0.08 -7.65
N TYR A 197 -8.03 0.74 -8.71
CA TYR A 197 -8.70 2.04 -8.56
C TYR A 197 -9.95 1.94 -7.68
N SER A 198 -10.76 0.90 -7.87
CA SER A 198 -11.92 0.65 -7.02
C SER A 198 -11.50 0.27 -5.60
N ASP A 199 -10.39 -0.47 -5.46
CA ASP A 199 -9.84 -0.84 -4.14
C ASP A 199 -9.32 0.41 -3.39
N MET A 200 -8.69 1.35 -4.10
CA MET A 200 -8.26 2.66 -3.59
C MET A 200 -9.46 3.54 -3.18
N GLU A 201 -10.51 3.62 -4.01
CA GLU A 201 -11.75 4.32 -3.66
C GLU A 201 -12.38 3.75 -2.39
N LEU A 202 -12.35 2.42 -2.21
CA LEU A 202 -12.82 1.77 -0.98
C LEU A 202 -11.98 2.16 0.24
N PHE A 203 -10.65 2.18 0.13
CA PHE A 203 -9.79 2.65 1.22
C PHE A 203 -10.11 4.09 1.61
N LEU A 204 -10.23 4.99 0.63
CA LEU A 204 -10.52 6.40 0.85
C LEU A 204 -11.92 6.62 1.43
N THR A 205 -12.91 5.83 0.98
CA THR A 205 -14.27 5.86 1.53
C THR A 205 -14.27 5.41 2.99
N VAL A 206 -13.58 4.32 3.32
CA VAL A 206 -13.42 3.85 4.71
C VAL A 206 -12.78 4.94 5.58
N ALA A 207 -11.69 5.56 5.12
CA ALA A 207 -11.04 6.62 5.86
C ALA A 207 -11.98 7.81 6.11
N LYS A 208 -12.74 8.22 5.09
CA LYS A 208 -13.72 9.30 5.16
C LYS A 208 -14.86 9.00 6.14
N GLU A 209 -15.45 7.80 6.09
CA GLU A 209 -16.50 7.38 7.04
C GLU A 209 -15.99 7.36 8.49
N LEU A 210 -14.70 7.07 8.68
CA LEU A 210 -14.04 7.11 9.98
C LEU A 210 -13.59 8.52 10.40
N GLY A 211 -13.74 9.55 9.56
CA GLY A 211 -13.21 10.89 9.83
C GLY A 211 -11.69 10.92 9.97
N ILE A 212 -10.98 10.14 9.14
CA ILE A 212 -9.52 10.08 9.09
C ILE A 212 -9.04 10.91 7.90
N GLU A 213 -8.14 11.85 8.15
CA GLU A 213 -7.46 12.62 7.11
C GLU A 213 -6.42 11.73 6.42
N VAL A 214 -6.40 11.75 5.08
CA VAL A 214 -5.50 10.93 4.27
C VAL A 214 -4.59 11.81 3.42
N GLU A 215 -3.29 11.53 3.49
CA GLU A 215 -2.30 12.01 2.52
C GLU A 215 -1.86 10.85 1.62
N VAL A 216 -2.16 10.97 0.32
CA VAL A 216 -1.78 10.00 -0.70
C VAL A 216 -0.43 10.39 -1.31
N ILE A 217 0.53 9.49 -1.26
CA ILE A 217 1.88 9.68 -1.82
C ILE A 217 1.98 8.86 -3.11
N ILE A 218 2.19 9.53 -4.23
CA ILE A 218 2.35 8.89 -5.54
C ILE A 218 3.83 8.90 -5.90
N PHE A 219 4.46 7.73 -5.92
CA PHE A 219 5.85 7.60 -6.35
C PHE A 219 5.97 7.50 -7.88
N PRO A 220 7.02 8.12 -8.45
CA PRO A 220 7.33 7.92 -9.85
C PRO A 220 7.91 6.52 -10.06
N VAL A 221 8.12 6.18 -11.32
CA VAL A 221 8.99 5.07 -11.72
C VAL A 221 10.31 5.62 -12.23
N ASN A 222 11.31 4.77 -12.43
CA ASN A 222 12.57 5.21 -13.02
C ASN A 222 12.32 5.47 -14.52
N GLY A 223 12.27 6.75 -14.90
CA GLY A 223 11.92 7.20 -16.25
C GLY A 223 12.88 6.63 -17.30
N LYS A 224 14.19 6.73 -17.05
CA LYS A 224 15.25 6.17 -17.92
C LYS A 224 15.04 4.67 -18.16
N TRP A 225 14.73 3.91 -17.11
CA TRP A 225 14.49 2.47 -17.21
C TRP A 225 13.17 2.13 -17.92
N ASN A 226 12.12 2.89 -17.64
CA ASN A 226 10.81 2.67 -18.25
C ASN A 226 10.81 3.00 -19.74
N ASP A 227 11.55 4.03 -20.15
CA ASP A 227 11.78 4.33 -21.56
C ASP A 227 12.53 3.19 -22.28
N TYR A 228 13.52 2.56 -21.61
CA TYR A 228 14.24 1.41 -22.17
C TYR A 228 13.35 0.16 -22.32
N THR A 229 12.51 -0.10 -21.31
CA THR A 229 11.59 -1.26 -21.32
C THR A 229 10.32 -1.00 -22.14
N GLY A 230 10.13 0.22 -22.68
CA GLY A 230 9.05 0.57 -23.60
C GLY A 230 7.76 1.08 -22.93
N VAL A 231 7.72 1.26 -21.61
CA VAL A 231 6.55 1.80 -20.93
C VAL A 231 6.38 3.27 -21.31
N SER A 232 5.32 3.65 -22.02
CA SER A 232 5.14 5.02 -22.54
C SER A 232 5.08 6.07 -21.42
N ARG A 233 5.86 7.15 -21.55
CA ARG A 233 5.79 8.32 -20.66
C ARG A 233 4.39 8.90 -20.54
N GLU A 234 3.67 8.99 -21.66
CA GLU A 234 2.28 9.49 -21.66
C GLU A 234 1.38 8.59 -20.81
N MET A 235 1.56 7.27 -20.87
CA MET A 235 0.80 6.32 -20.05
C MET A 235 1.12 6.55 -18.56
N ARG A 236 2.40 6.67 -18.20
CA ARG A 236 2.82 6.92 -16.80
C ARG A 236 2.23 8.21 -16.25
N GLU A 237 2.32 9.31 -17.01
CA GLU A 237 1.75 10.62 -16.63
C GLU A 237 0.22 10.54 -16.43
N LYS A 238 -0.49 9.86 -17.34
CA LYS A 238 -1.94 9.63 -17.20
C LYS A 238 -2.27 8.80 -15.97
N THR A 239 -1.44 7.81 -15.62
CA THR A 239 -1.64 7.02 -14.40
C THR A 239 -1.45 7.86 -13.14
N TYR A 240 -0.37 8.64 -13.03
CA TYR A 240 -0.16 9.52 -11.88
C TYR A 240 -1.34 10.49 -11.70
N LYS A 241 -1.80 11.07 -12.81
CA LYS A 241 -2.94 11.99 -12.82
C LYS A 241 -4.23 11.31 -12.36
N LYS A 242 -4.49 10.09 -12.83
CA LYS A 242 -5.70 9.33 -12.47
C LYS A 242 -5.72 8.98 -10.98
N ILE A 243 -4.61 8.52 -10.42
CA ILE A 243 -4.47 8.24 -8.99
C ILE A 243 -4.71 9.52 -8.18
N GLU A 244 -4.10 10.63 -8.59
CA GLU A 244 -4.29 11.93 -7.95
C GLU A 244 -5.76 12.40 -7.99
N ASP A 245 -6.45 12.20 -9.12
CA ASP A 245 -7.87 12.58 -9.27
C ASP A 245 -8.80 11.72 -8.39
N VAL A 246 -8.53 10.42 -8.28
CA VAL A 246 -9.25 9.53 -7.36
C VAL A 246 -9.06 9.98 -5.92
N ALA A 247 -7.81 10.26 -5.50
CA ALA A 247 -7.51 10.76 -4.15
C ALA A 247 -8.24 12.07 -3.84
N LYS A 248 -8.11 13.06 -4.74
CA LYS A 248 -8.72 14.39 -4.56
C LYS A 248 -10.24 14.33 -4.54
N SER A 249 -10.87 13.47 -5.36
CA SER A 249 -12.33 13.32 -5.36
C SER A 249 -12.90 12.79 -4.04
N HIS A 250 -12.06 12.14 -3.23
CA HIS A 250 -12.42 11.67 -1.88
C HIS A 250 -11.97 12.61 -0.75
N GLY A 251 -11.38 13.77 -1.09
CA GLY A 251 -10.94 14.78 -0.12
C GLY A 251 -9.57 14.51 0.50
N ALA A 252 -8.78 13.59 -0.05
CA ALA A 252 -7.40 13.38 0.38
C ALA A 252 -6.45 14.46 -0.15
N THR A 253 -5.40 14.77 0.60
CA THR A 253 -4.25 15.52 0.11
C THR A 253 -3.35 14.60 -0.71
N VAL A 254 -2.56 15.17 -1.64
CA VAL A 254 -1.73 14.37 -2.54
C VAL A 254 -0.32 14.95 -2.63
N LEU A 255 0.68 14.10 -2.40
CA LEU A 255 2.08 14.32 -2.72
C LEU A 255 2.40 13.56 -4.01
N ASN A 256 2.26 14.24 -5.15
CA ASN A 256 2.50 13.62 -6.46
C ASN A 256 3.94 13.88 -6.93
N TYR A 257 4.76 12.82 -6.93
CA TYR A 257 6.16 12.88 -7.36
C TYR A 257 6.37 12.38 -8.80
N GLY A 258 5.31 12.21 -9.59
CA GLY A 258 5.39 11.73 -10.99
C GLY A 258 6.31 12.56 -11.89
N ASN A 259 6.50 13.85 -11.58
CA ASN A 259 7.43 14.74 -12.31
C ASN A 259 8.92 14.52 -11.96
N ARG A 260 9.24 13.59 -11.06
CA ARG A 260 10.61 13.28 -10.60
C ARG A 260 11.17 11.98 -11.20
N GLU A 261 10.54 11.43 -12.24
CA GLU A 261 10.94 10.16 -12.84
C GLU A 261 12.37 10.13 -13.41
N TYR A 262 12.94 11.29 -13.78
CA TYR A 262 14.33 11.41 -14.28
C TYR A 262 15.31 11.99 -13.26
N ASP A 263 14.87 12.21 -12.02
CA ASP A 263 15.75 12.67 -10.96
C ASP A 263 16.62 11.51 -10.46
N ASP A 264 17.92 11.57 -10.73
CA ASP A 264 18.85 10.61 -10.16
C ASP A 264 18.74 10.58 -8.63
N TYR A 265 18.78 9.37 -8.08
CA TYR A 265 18.67 9.05 -6.65
C TYR A 265 17.31 9.34 -6.00
N PHE A 266 16.30 9.80 -6.76
CA PHE A 266 14.92 9.84 -6.28
C PHE A 266 14.37 8.42 -6.04
N LEU A 267 14.81 7.47 -6.87
CA LEU A 267 14.57 6.05 -6.72
C LEU A 267 15.89 5.32 -6.39
N PHE A 268 15.79 4.23 -5.63
CA PHE A 268 16.89 3.33 -5.28
C PHE A 268 17.11 2.28 -6.38
N ASP A 269 16.01 1.79 -6.93
CA ASP A 269 15.98 0.89 -8.07
C ASP A 269 15.00 1.35 -9.14
N VAL A 270 14.47 0.43 -9.94
CA VAL A 270 13.55 0.76 -11.04
C VAL A 270 12.17 1.23 -10.56
N MET A 271 11.84 1.01 -9.28
CA MET A 271 10.49 1.29 -8.73
C MET A 271 10.46 1.73 -7.26
N HIS A 272 11.44 1.36 -6.43
CA HIS A 272 11.45 1.72 -5.01
C HIS A 272 12.11 3.07 -4.80
N VAL A 273 11.52 3.89 -3.93
CA VAL A 273 12.02 5.22 -3.59
C VAL A 273 13.40 5.17 -2.93
N GLY A 274 14.28 6.07 -3.37
CA GLY A 274 15.67 6.19 -2.96
C GLY A 274 15.87 7.28 -1.92
N VAL A 275 17.14 7.55 -1.60
CA VAL A 275 17.49 8.49 -0.52
C VAL A 275 16.94 9.89 -0.77
N LYS A 276 16.98 10.40 -2.01
CA LYS A 276 16.46 11.74 -2.31
C LYS A 276 14.93 11.80 -2.16
N GLY A 277 14.23 10.76 -2.65
CA GLY A 277 12.79 10.68 -2.53
C GLY A 277 12.32 10.51 -1.09
N TRP A 278 12.97 9.65 -0.30
CA TRP A 278 12.64 9.50 1.12
C TRP A 278 12.84 10.80 1.91
N MET A 279 13.94 11.53 1.68
CA MET A 279 14.19 12.79 2.36
C MET A 279 13.10 13.84 2.09
N GLU A 280 12.56 13.88 0.87
CA GLU A 280 11.45 14.77 0.53
C GLU A 280 10.13 14.32 1.16
N VAL A 281 9.82 13.03 1.09
CA VAL A 281 8.60 12.45 1.66
C VAL A 281 8.59 12.61 3.18
N GLU A 282 9.68 12.29 3.86
CA GLU A 282 9.78 12.42 5.31
C GLU A 282 9.58 13.85 5.78
N LYS A 283 10.11 14.82 5.03
CA LYS A 283 9.91 16.25 5.31
C LYS A 283 8.43 16.64 5.23
N GLU A 284 7.70 16.18 4.21
CA GLU A 284 6.27 16.48 4.07
C GLU A 284 5.43 15.70 5.11
N LEU A 285 5.72 14.43 5.35
CA LEU A 285 5.07 13.63 6.38
C LEU A 285 5.26 14.23 7.79
N TYR A 286 6.44 14.77 8.07
CA TYR A 286 6.70 15.47 9.33
C TYR A 286 5.81 16.70 9.49
N LYS A 287 5.56 17.45 8.40
CA LYS A 287 4.61 18.57 8.43
C LYS A 287 3.19 18.06 8.62
N PHE A 288 2.75 17.10 7.81
CA PHE A 288 1.40 16.52 7.86
C PHE A 288 1.06 16.00 9.27
N ALA A 289 1.99 15.29 9.90
CA ALA A 289 1.83 14.74 11.24
C ALA A 289 1.77 15.81 12.36
N ASN A 290 2.31 17.01 12.13
CA ASN A 290 2.43 18.10 13.11
C ASN A 290 1.50 19.29 12.83
N GLN A 291 0.81 19.33 11.69
CA GLN A 291 -0.25 20.30 11.44
C GLN A 291 -1.37 20.12 12.47
N ALA A 292 -1.74 21.20 13.14
CA ALA A 292 -2.92 21.23 14.01
C ALA A 292 -4.19 20.97 13.17
N ASN A 293 -5.11 20.19 13.74
CA ASN A 293 -6.45 19.99 13.15
C ASN A 293 -7.31 21.24 13.29
#